data_AF-A0A2N2S7I0-F1
#
_entry.id   AF-A0A2N2S7I0-F1
#
_cell.length_a   1.000
_cell.length_b   1.000
_cell.length_c   1.000
_cell.angle_alpha   90.00
_cell.angle_beta   90.00
_cell.angle_gamma   90.00
#
_symmetry.space_group_name_H-M   'P 1'
#
loop_
_entity.id
_entity.type
_entity.pdbx_description
1 polymer ?
#
loop_
_entity_poly.entity_id
_entity_poly.type
_entity_poly.pdbx_seq_one_letter_code
_entity_poly.pdbx_strand_id
1 'polypeptide(L)'
;FASNNVLGTNNSTLNVSGFTVNDGNGGNNYNVSSASASGTINQRAITVTANSGQTKFVGNVDPLPFTFTVGGLGLVGGDTLSGALDRLPGEVVGNYAINQGTLDAGGNYIINYVSDLFTILLPGGASQGNGSPRDAAGLGGLLALNERPIQSLAILNVAAPSAGDGADADNSAEACESSADRKLNNPNISIMFNFGMKLPKGVKPICI
;
A
#
# COMPACT_ATOMS: atom_id res chain seq x y z
N PHE A 1 -41.74 4.93 -14.06
CA PHE A 1 -41.39 6.24 -13.48
C PHE A 1 -40.90 7.17 -14.58
N ALA A 2 -41.03 8.48 -14.41
CA ALA A 2 -40.58 9.50 -15.36
C ALA A 2 -39.04 9.63 -15.43
N SER A 3 -38.34 9.12 -14.42
CA SER A 3 -36.88 9.02 -14.36
C SER A 3 -36.52 7.70 -13.68
N ASN A 4 -35.32 7.19 -14.00
CA ASN A 4 -34.72 6.02 -13.33
C ASN A 4 -33.78 6.43 -12.18
N ASN A 5 -33.62 7.73 -11.92
CA ASN A 5 -32.73 8.25 -10.91
C ASN A 5 -33.40 8.35 -9.54
N VAL A 6 -32.58 8.33 -8.50
CA VAL A 6 -32.95 8.66 -7.12
C VAL A 6 -33.21 10.16 -7.03
N LEU A 7 -34.45 10.53 -6.69
CA LEU A 7 -34.87 11.94 -6.57
C LEU A 7 -35.27 12.34 -5.13
N GLY A 8 -35.13 11.41 -4.18
CA GLY A 8 -35.60 11.56 -2.81
C GLY A 8 -37.01 10.99 -2.56
N THR A 9 -37.44 11.04 -1.31
CA THR A 9 -38.71 10.46 -0.85
C THR A 9 -39.91 11.07 -1.57
N ASN A 10 -40.71 10.25 -2.23
CA ASN A 10 -41.92 10.64 -2.97
C ASN A 10 -41.69 11.70 -4.07
N ASN A 11 -40.48 11.80 -4.60
CA ASN A 11 -40.14 12.74 -5.68
C ASN A 11 -40.09 12.07 -7.06
N SER A 12 -40.15 10.74 -7.13
CA SER A 12 -40.20 10.03 -8.41
C SER A 12 -41.66 9.89 -8.86
N THR A 13 -42.00 10.44 -10.03
CA THR A 13 -43.37 10.37 -10.56
C THR A 13 -43.56 9.13 -11.43
N LEU A 14 -44.61 8.35 -11.19
CA LEU A 14 -45.13 7.35 -12.11
C LEU A 14 -46.16 8.00 -13.03
N ASN A 15 -45.82 8.06 -14.33
CA ASN A 15 -46.73 8.51 -15.37
C ASN A 15 -47.33 7.31 -16.09
N VAL A 16 -48.66 7.32 -16.25
CA VAL A 16 -49.38 6.38 -17.12
C VAL A 16 -49.61 7.10 -18.45
N SER A 17 -48.76 6.81 -19.44
CA SER A 17 -48.83 7.42 -20.79
C SER A 17 -49.54 6.55 -21.81
N GLY A 18 -49.90 5.31 -21.47
CA GLY A 18 -50.63 4.40 -22.33
C GLY A 18 -51.39 3.36 -21.51
N PHE A 19 -52.60 3.03 -21.97
CA PHE A 19 -53.42 1.95 -21.43
C PHE A 19 -54.22 1.33 -22.57
N THR A 20 -54.60 0.07 -22.39
CA THR A 20 -55.52 -0.63 -23.28
C THR A 20 -56.65 -1.20 -22.43
N VAL A 21 -57.90 -1.00 -22.86
CA VAL A 21 -59.07 -1.62 -22.25
C VAL A 21 -59.43 -2.86 -23.06
N ASN A 22 -59.23 -4.05 -22.48
CA ASN A 22 -59.47 -5.34 -23.15
C ASN A 22 -60.90 -5.83 -22.89
N ASP A 23 -61.89 -5.12 -23.43
CA ASP A 23 -63.32 -5.42 -23.27
C ASP A 23 -64.01 -5.97 -24.54
N GLY A 24 -63.25 -6.19 -25.62
CA GLY A 24 -63.77 -6.64 -26.91
C GLY A 24 -64.31 -5.53 -27.84
N ASN A 25 -64.32 -4.27 -27.38
CA ASN A 25 -64.69 -3.09 -28.19
C ASN A 25 -63.63 -1.98 -28.07
N GLY A 26 -62.39 -2.33 -27.71
CA GLY A 26 -61.27 -1.38 -27.63
C GLY A 26 -61.48 -0.24 -26.63
N GLY A 27 -62.37 -0.39 -25.64
CA GLY A 27 -62.67 0.64 -24.65
C GLY A 27 -63.59 1.77 -25.13
N ASN A 28 -64.23 1.66 -26.29
CA ASN A 28 -65.09 2.74 -26.87
C ASN A 28 -66.24 3.20 -25.96
N ASN A 29 -66.61 2.41 -24.94
CA ASN A 29 -67.70 2.72 -24.01
C ASN A 29 -67.24 3.46 -22.74
N TYR A 30 -65.93 3.72 -22.59
CA TYR A 30 -65.34 4.30 -21.39
C TYR A 30 -64.63 5.61 -21.71
N ASN A 31 -64.79 6.60 -20.84
CA ASN A 31 -63.89 7.76 -20.78
C ASN A 31 -62.87 7.51 -19.66
N VAL A 32 -61.63 7.18 -20.02
CA VAL A 32 -60.58 6.83 -19.06
C VAL A 32 -59.67 8.03 -18.83
N SER A 33 -59.53 8.44 -17.57
CA SER A 33 -58.52 9.42 -17.14
C SER A 33 -57.34 8.71 -16.50
N SER A 34 -56.12 9.07 -16.89
CA SER A 34 -54.92 8.64 -16.17
C SER A 34 -54.68 9.54 -14.96
N ALA A 35 -54.17 8.93 -13.90
CA ALA A 35 -53.62 9.63 -12.74
C ALA A 35 -52.11 9.35 -12.68
N SER A 36 -51.38 10.27 -12.04
CA SER A 36 -50.00 10.02 -11.65
C SER A 36 -49.94 9.65 -10.18
N ALA A 37 -48.90 8.91 -9.83
CA ALA A 37 -48.55 8.62 -8.43
C ALA A 37 -47.11 9.07 -8.19
N SER A 38 -46.81 9.52 -6.99
CA SER A 38 -45.42 9.69 -6.56
C SER A 38 -44.93 8.45 -5.83
N GLY A 39 -43.61 8.23 -5.87
CA GLY A 39 -42.94 7.15 -5.18
C GLY A 39 -41.48 7.48 -4.92
N THR A 40 -40.79 6.54 -4.29
CA THR A 40 -39.37 6.66 -3.94
C THR A 40 -38.57 5.61 -4.68
N ILE A 41 -37.55 6.04 -5.42
CA ILE A 41 -36.50 5.16 -5.95
C ILE A 41 -35.34 5.20 -4.95
N ASN A 42 -35.00 4.05 -4.37
CA ASN A 42 -33.88 3.94 -3.43
C ASN A 42 -32.56 3.81 -4.19
N GLN A 43 -31.48 4.24 -3.55
CA GLN A 43 -30.13 4.05 -4.08
C GLN A 43 -29.79 2.56 -4.20
N ARG A 44 -29.06 2.22 -5.26
CA ARG A 44 -28.57 0.86 -5.49
C ARG A 44 -27.28 0.65 -4.70
N ALA A 45 -27.30 -0.33 -3.79
CA ALA A 45 -26.10 -0.70 -3.05
C ALA A 45 -25.13 -1.48 -3.95
N ILE A 46 -23.90 -0.97 -4.06
CA ILE A 46 -22.78 -1.66 -4.71
C ILE A 46 -21.68 -1.90 -3.70
N THR A 47 -20.85 -2.90 -3.96
CA THR A 47 -19.64 -3.12 -3.17
C THR A 47 -18.43 -2.74 -4.00
N VAL A 48 -17.54 -1.92 -3.44
CA VAL A 48 -16.25 -1.64 -4.07
C VAL A 48 -15.16 -2.16 -3.14
N THR A 49 -14.34 -3.07 -3.66
CA THR A 49 -13.27 -3.71 -2.89
C THR A 49 -11.93 -3.33 -3.47
N ALA A 50 -11.05 -2.72 -2.69
CA ALA A 50 -9.67 -2.50 -3.09
C ALA A 50 -8.98 -3.83 -3.38
N ASN A 51 -8.18 -3.89 -4.45
CA ASN A 51 -7.51 -5.14 -4.81
C ASN A 51 -6.28 -5.38 -3.92
N SER A 52 -6.08 -6.63 -3.53
CA SER A 52 -4.90 -7.08 -2.77
C SER A 52 -3.61 -7.00 -3.58
N GLY A 53 -2.46 -6.94 -2.90
CA GLY A 53 -1.14 -7.10 -3.52
C GLY A 53 -0.59 -5.85 -4.20
N GLN A 54 -1.20 -4.69 -3.95
CA GLN A 54 -0.68 -3.41 -4.42
C GLN A 54 0.51 -3.00 -3.55
N THR A 55 1.66 -2.76 -4.18
CA THR A 55 2.91 -2.52 -3.45
C THR A 55 3.80 -1.49 -4.14
N LYS A 56 4.77 -0.97 -3.40
CA LYS A 56 5.94 -0.27 -3.96
C LYS A 56 7.19 -0.57 -3.14
N PHE A 57 8.36 -0.25 -3.67
CA PHE A 57 9.57 -0.12 -2.87
C PHE A 57 9.68 1.29 -2.27
N VAL A 58 10.23 1.40 -1.07
CA VAL A 58 10.48 2.70 -0.42
C VAL A 58 11.28 3.63 -1.33
N GLY A 59 10.86 4.90 -1.40
CA GLY A 59 11.48 5.91 -2.27
C GLY A 59 10.95 5.92 -3.70
N ASN A 60 10.20 4.90 -4.12
CA ASN A 60 9.46 4.95 -5.39
C ASN A 60 8.16 5.73 -5.24
N VAL A 61 7.68 6.28 -6.36
CA VAL A 61 6.34 6.87 -6.44
C VAL A 61 5.27 5.79 -6.31
N ASP A 62 4.09 6.16 -5.83
CA ASP A 62 2.96 5.26 -5.72
C ASP A 62 2.46 4.83 -7.11
N PRO A 63 2.05 3.55 -7.29
CA PRO A 63 1.43 3.09 -8.53
C PRO A 63 -0.02 3.56 -8.59
N LEU A 64 -0.23 4.84 -8.88
CA LEU A 64 -1.56 5.41 -9.08
C LEU A 64 -2.07 5.10 -10.51
N PRO A 65 -3.38 4.83 -10.67
CA PRO A 65 -4.39 4.72 -9.62
C PRO A 65 -4.33 3.37 -8.88
N PHE A 66 -4.73 3.36 -7.61
CA PHE A 66 -4.98 2.10 -6.93
C PHE A 66 -6.16 1.37 -7.58
N THR A 67 -6.02 0.05 -7.71
CA THR A 67 -6.99 -0.79 -8.39
C THR A 67 -8.03 -1.37 -7.43
N PHE A 68 -9.20 -1.67 -7.96
CA PHE A 68 -10.33 -2.23 -7.21
C PHE A 68 -11.23 -3.06 -8.11
N THR A 69 -12.19 -3.75 -7.49
CA THR A 69 -13.28 -4.46 -8.17
C THR A 69 -14.63 -3.94 -7.69
N VAL A 70 -15.63 -3.98 -8.58
CA VAL A 70 -17.01 -3.63 -8.27
C VAL A 70 -17.86 -4.90 -8.25
N GLY A 71 -18.58 -5.11 -7.15
CA GLY A 71 -19.48 -6.24 -6.93
C GLY A 71 -20.81 -5.82 -6.33
N GLY A 72 -21.42 -6.72 -5.55
CA GLY A 72 -22.77 -6.53 -5.03
C GLY A 72 -23.80 -6.56 -6.17
N LEU A 73 -24.68 -5.57 -6.23
CA LEU A 73 -25.61 -5.44 -7.36
C LEU A 73 -24.93 -4.90 -8.62
N GLY A 74 -23.70 -4.40 -8.54
CA GLY A 74 -22.98 -3.81 -9.67
C GLY A 74 -23.59 -2.52 -10.21
N LEU A 75 -22.85 -1.88 -11.11
CA LEU A 75 -23.29 -0.71 -11.87
C LEU A 75 -24.27 -1.12 -12.98
N VAL A 76 -25.13 -0.20 -13.38
CA VAL A 76 -26.15 -0.41 -14.41
C VAL A 76 -25.79 0.35 -15.67
N GLY A 77 -26.06 -0.23 -16.85
CA GLY A 77 -26.20 0.56 -18.08
C GLY A 77 -24.97 1.37 -18.51
N GLY A 78 -23.75 0.89 -18.24
CA GLY A 78 -22.53 1.61 -18.59
C GLY A 78 -22.19 2.77 -17.66
N ASP A 79 -22.90 2.93 -16.54
CA ASP A 79 -22.53 3.84 -15.47
C ASP A 79 -21.08 3.57 -15.01
N THR A 80 -20.37 4.64 -14.65
CA THR A 80 -18.97 4.60 -14.24
C THR A 80 -18.79 5.22 -12.87
N LEU A 81 -17.72 4.79 -12.18
CA LEU A 81 -17.25 5.48 -10.98
C LEU A 81 -16.39 6.68 -11.38
N SER A 82 -16.33 7.67 -10.49
CA SER A 82 -15.45 8.84 -10.60
C SER A 82 -14.59 8.98 -9.35
N GLY A 83 -13.59 9.86 -9.38
CA GLY A 83 -12.62 10.01 -8.30
C GLY A 83 -11.63 8.85 -8.23
N ALA A 84 -10.98 8.70 -7.07
CA ALA A 84 -9.95 7.68 -6.87
C ALA A 84 -9.86 7.23 -5.42
N LEU A 85 -9.41 5.99 -5.25
CA LEU A 85 -8.92 5.47 -3.97
C LEU A 85 -7.64 6.20 -3.56
N ASP A 86 -7.36 6.22 -2.26
CA ASP A 86 -6.14 6.81 -1.72
C ASP A 86 -5.53 5.96 -0.61
N ARG A 87 -4.41 6.43 -0.07
CA ARG A 87 -3.83 5.96 1.19
C ARG A 87 -3.24 7.17 1.93
N LEU A 88 -2.99 7.01 3.23
CA LEU A 88 -2.21 8.01 3.97
C LEU A 88 -0.79 8.12 3.40
N PRO A 89 -0.23 9.35 3.29
CA PRO A 89 1.13 9.56 2.81
C PRO A 89 2.17 8.95 3.76
N GLY A 90 3.30 8.52 3.21
CA GLY A 90 4.40 7.96 3.99
C GLY A 90 5.28 7.01 3.16
N GLU A 91 6.51 6.84 3.64
CA GLU A 91 7.57 6.02 3.03
C GLU A 91 8.13 4.95 3.98
N VAL A 92 7.59 4.86 5.21
CA VAL A 92 8.04 3.84 6.16
C VAL A 92 7.60 2.47 5.64
N VAL A 93 8.53 1.52 5.65
CA VAL A 93 8.25 0.13 5.24
C VAL A 93 7.14 -0.46 6.12
N GLY A 94 6.14 -1.07 5.49
CA GLY A 94 4.97 -1.60 6.19
C GLY A 94 3.68 -1.49 5.38
N ASN A 95 2.56 -1.72 6.07
CA ASN A 95 1.24 -1.76 5.47
C ASN A 95 0.49 -0.45 5.71
N TYR A 96 -0.18 0.02 4.66
CA TYR A 96 -1.05 1.19 4.66
C TYR A 96 -2.43 0.76 4.16
N ALA A 97 -3.49 1.21 4.82
CA ALA A 97 -4.84 0.98 4.30
C ALA A 97 -5.04 1.75 2.99
N ILE A 98 -5.60 1.06 1.99
CA ILE A 98 -6.22 1.70 0.83
C ILE A 98 -7.62 2.11 1.27
N ASN A 99 -7.91 3.41 1.20
CA ASN A 99 -9.21 3.97 1.56
C ASN A 99 -10.00 4.35 0.32
N GLN A 100 -11.32 4.52 0.49
CA GLN A 100 -12.22 4.96 -0.58
C GLN A 100 -11.76 6.27 -1.23
N GLY A 101 -11.14 7.15 -0.44
CA GLY A 101 -10.70 8.47 -0.90
C GLY A 101 -11.87 9.28 -1.48
N THR A 102 -11.71 9.70 -2.73
CA THR A 102 -12.72 10.48 -3.47
C THR A 102 -13.60 9.62 -4.37
N LEU A 103 -13.45 8.30 -4.32
CA LEU A 103 -14.19 7.39 -5.19
C LEU A 103 -15.70 7.52 -4.95
N ASP A 104 -16.42 7.85 -6.01
CA ASP A 104 -17.85 8.13 -6.00
C ASP A 104 -18.58 7.41 -7.14
N ALA A 105 -19.83 7.02 -6.87
CA ALA A 105 -20.72 6.36 -7.81
C ALA A 105 -21.91 7.25 -8.22
N GLY A 106 -21.96 8.48 -7.70
CA GLY A 106 -23.07 9.41 -7.92
C GLY A 106 -24.30 9.09 -7.07
N GLY A 107 -25.30 9.99 -7.12
CA GLY A 107 -26.46 9.97 -6.22
C GLY A 107 -27.41 8.78 -6.37
N ASN A 108 -27.27 7.97 -7.41
CA ASN A 108 -28.09 6.76 -7.62
C ASN A 108 -27.59 5.54 -6.84
N TYR A 109 -26.40 5.62 -6.26
CA TYR A 109 -25.71 4.48 -5.70
C TYR A 109 -25.27 4.74 -4.26
N ILE A 110 -25.17 3.67 -3.48
CA ILE A 110 -24.47 3.65 -2.20
C ILE A 110 -23.24 2.76 -2.38
N ILE A 111 -22.06 3.29 -2.11
CA ILE A 111 -20.82 2.51 -2.09
C ILE A 111 -20.66 1.89 -0.70
N ASN A 112 -20.71 0.56 -0.65
CA ASN A 112 -20.21 -0.21 0.48
C ASN A 112 -18.74 -0.53 0.21
N TYR A 113 -17.85 0.30 0.76
CA TYR A 113 -16.42 0.17 0.53
C TYR A 113 -15.77 -0.89 1.41
N VAL A 114 -14.91 -1.71 0.82
CA VAL A 114 -14.07 -2.70 1.50
C VAL A 114 -12.61 -2.38 1.22
N SER A 115 -11.89 -2.06 2.30
CA SER A 115 -10.46 -1.72 2.26
C SER A 115 -9.57 -2.96 2.07
N ASP A 116 -8.36 -2.73 1.59
CA ASP A 116 -7.25 -3.69 1.56
C ASP A 116 -5.93 -2.95 1.86
N LEU A 117 -4.81 -3.67 1.91
CA LEU A 117 -3.50 -3.15 2.28
C LEU A 117 -2.62 -2.86 1.06
N PHE A 118 -2.07 -1.65 1.04
CA PHE A 118 -0.93 -1.26 0.23
C PHE A 118 0.37 -1.48 1.02
N THR A 119 1.35 -2.20 0.45
CA THR A 119 2.61 -2.50 1.16
C THR A 119 3.79 -1.73 0.59
N ILE A 120 4.52 -1.02 1.45
CA ILE A 120 5.84 -0.46 1.13
C ILE A 120 6.91 -1.47 1.55
N LEU A 121 7.72 -1.91 0.59
CA LEU A 121 8.77 -2.91 0.75
C LEU A 121 10.17 -2.28 0.74
N LEU A 122 11.15 -2.95 1.35
CA LEU A 122 12.56 -2.65 1.11
C LEU A 122 12.97 -3.17 -0.28
N PRO A 123 13.82 -2.45 -1.02
CA PRO A 123 14.42 -2.99 -2.24
C PRO A 123 15.12 -4.31 -1.90
N GLY A 124 14.78 -5.39 -2.61
CA GLY A 124 15.50 -6.65 -2.48
C GLY A 124 16.97 -6.42 -2.85
N GLY A 125 17.89 -6.77 -1.94
CA GLY A 125 19.31 -6.78 -2.27
C GLY A 125 19.54 -7.68 -3.47
N ALA A 126 20.23 -7.18 -4.49
CA ALA A 126 20.65 -8.00 -5.62
C ALA A 126 21.34 -9.26 -5.07
N SER A 127 20.79 -10.43 -5.38
CA SER A 127 21.49 -11.69 -5.18
C SER A 127 22.73 -11.65 -6.05
N GLN A 128 23.90 -11.47 -5.45
CA GLN A 128 25.17 -11.68 -6.14
C GLN A 128 25.15 -13.11 -6.67
N GLY A 129 25.15 -13.26 -8.00
CA GLY A 129 25.12 -14.56 -8.66
C GLY A 129 26.29 -15.42 -8.20
N ASN A 130 25.99 -16.69 -7.87
CA ASN A 130 26.97 -17.71 -7.49
C ASN A 130 27.95 -18.00 -8.63
N GLY A 131 29.05 -17.26 -8.68
CA GLY A 131 30.27 -17.65 -9.38
C GLY A 131 31.22 -18.31 -8.40
N SER A 132 31.46 -19.62 -8.56
CA SER A 132 32.52 -20.44 -7.94
C SER A 132 32.53 -20.57 -6.39
N PRO A 133 32.54 -21.79 -5.83
CA PRO A 133 32.29 -22.03 -4.40
C PRO A 133 33.54 -21.93 -3.49
N ARG A 134 34.41 -20.92 -3.61
CA ARG A 134 35.55 -20.75 -2.66
C ARG A 134 35.34 -19.64 -1.61
N ASP A 135 34.22 -18.95 -1.67
CA ASP A 135 33.91 -17.76 -0.86
C ASP A 135 32.45 -17.75 -0.34
N ALA A 136 31.75 -18.89 -0.45
CA ALA A 136 30.40 -19.07 0.07
C ALA A 136 30.38 -19.39 1.58
N ALA A 137 30.50 -18.36 2.42
CA ALA A 137 30.02 -18.44 3.80
C ALA A 137 28.48 -18.39 3.77
N GLY A 138 27.85 -19.50 4.18
CA GLY A 138 26.43 -19.77 3.95
C GLY A 138 25.46 -18.73 4.48
N LEU A 139 24.51 -18.32 3.62
CA LEU A 139 23.24 -17.73 4.05
C LEU A 139 22.19 -18.85 4.17
N GLY A 140 22.22 -19.56 5.28
CA GLY A 140 21.08 -20.29 5.81
C GLY A 140 20.47 -19.47 6.94
N GLY A 141 19.22 -19.01 6.79
CA GLY A 141 18.56 -18.27 7.85
C GLY A 141 17.32 -17.51 7.43
N LEU A 142 16.27 -18.25 7.05
CA LEU A 142 14.90 -17.76 7.07
C LEU A 142 14.52 -17.52 8.55
N LEU A 143 14.41 -16.26 8.98
CA LEU A 143 13.85 -15.92 10.28
C LEU A 143 12.65 -14.99 10.07
N ALA A 144 11.47 -15.60 10.07
CA ALA A 144 10.22 -14.91 10.30
C ALA A 144 10.22 -14.38 11.75
N LEU A 145 10.07 -13.08 11.93
CA LEU A 145 9.64 -12.51 13.22
C LEU A 145 8.43 -11.64 12.95
N ASN A 146 7.27 -12.22 13.23
CA ASN A 146 6.02 -11.50 13.36
C ASN A 146 5.72 -11.34 14.84
N GLU A 147 6.24 -10.31 15.52
CA GLU A 147 5.77 -9.89 16.85
C GLU A 147 6.01 -8.39 17.12
N ARG A 148 4.97 -7.56 16.90
CA ARG A 148 4.67 -6.24 17.52
C ARG A 148 5.76 -5.12 17.46
N PRO A 149 5.38 -3.83 17.57
CA PRO A 149 6.23 -2.71 17.15
C PRO A 149 7.33 -2.43 18.19
N ILE A 150 8.33 -1.63 17.81
CA ILE A 150 9.57 -1.20 18.54
C ILE A 150 10.60 -2.33 18.77
N GLN A 151 11.82 -2.36 18.25
CA GLN A 151 12.78 -1.33 17.84
C GLN A 151 13.68 -1.85 16.70
N SER A 152 14.26 -0.89 15.98
CA SER A 152 15.21 -1.08 14.87
C SER A 152 16.36 -2.03 15.24
N LEU A 153 16.35 -3.25 14.70
CA LEU A 153 17.45 -4.21 14.83
C LEU A 153 18.11 -4.42 13.46
N ALA A 154 19.23 -3.72 13.22
CA ALA A 154 20.09 -3.97 12.08
C ALA A 154 21.11 -5.04 12.46
N ILE A 155 21.00 -6.24 11.88
CA ILE A 155 22.03 -7.27 12.00
C ILE A 155 23.14 -6.91 10.99
N LEU A 156 24.27 -6.41 11.50
CA LEU A 156 25.48 -6.20 10.69
C LEU A 156 26.33 -7.47 10.75
N ASN A 157 26.34 -8.26 9.68
CA ASN A 157 27.28 -9.37 9.53
C ASN A 157 28.68 -8.83 9.24
N VAL A 158 29.58 -8.91 10.21
CA VAL A 158 31.01 -8.62 10.00
C VAL A 158 31.71 -9.93 9.69
N ALA A 159 32.22 -10.08 8.47
CA ALA A 159 33.06 -11.21 8.10
C ALA A 159 34.43 -11.10 8.81
N ALA A 160 34.90 -12.19 9.41
CA ALA A 160 36.21 -12.24 10.07
C ALA A 160 37.35 -12.22 9.03
N PRO A 161 38.48 -11.53 9.27
CA PRO A 161 39.64 -11.62 8.40
C PRO A 161 40.35 -12.97 8.58
N SER A 162 40.78 -13.55 7.46
CA SER A 162 41.61 -14.76 7.41
C SER A 162 42.97 -14.52 8.08
N ALA A 163 43.36 -15.43 8.97
CA ALA A 163 44.67 -15.41 9.62
C ALA A 163 45.80 -15.56 8.60
N GLY A 164 46.73 -14.59 8.60
CA GLY A 164 47.95 -14.63 7.80
C GLY A 164 48.99 -13.65 8.32
N ASP A 165 50.06 -14.22 8.87
CA ASP A 165 51.41 -13.69 9.02
C ASP A 165 51.77 -12.73 10.17
N GLY A 166 52.63 -13.24 11.06
CA GLY A 166 53.78 -12.50 11.59
C GLY A 166 53.56 -11.68 12.87
N ALA A 167 54.03 -12.21 14.00
CA ALA A 167 54.28 -11.39 15.19
C ALA A 167 55.54 -10.53 14.98
N ASP A 168 55.41 -9.20 15.05
CA ASP A 168 56.51 -8.29 15.37
C ASP A 168 56.37 -7.80 16.82
N ALA A 169 57.51 -7.67 17.49
CA ALA A 169 57.68 -7.56 18.93
C ALA A 169 58.08 -6.13 19.33
N ASP A 170 57.20 -5.16 19.10
CA ASP A 170 57.30 -3.84 19.69
C ASP A 170 55.89 -3.26 19.93
N ASN A 171 55.51 -3.05 21.19
CA ASN A 171 54.22 -2.44 21.54
C ASN A 171 54.20 -0.92 21.21
N SER A 172 54.45 -0.53 19.96
CA SER A 172 54.32 0.84 19.44
C SER A 172 53.03 0.94 18.62
N ALA A 173 52.10 1.80 19.02
CA ALA A 173 50.82 2.02 18.34
C ALA A 173 50.99 2.89 17.07
N GLU A 174 51.87 2.49 16.16
CA GLU A 174 52.30 3.33 15.02
C GLU A 174 52.25 2.63 13.66
N ALA A 175 51.42 1.58 13.53
CA ALA A 175 51.20 0.88 12.25
C ALA A 175 49.73 0.77 11.83
N CYS A 176 48.88 1.75 12.16
CA CYS A 176 47.59 1.94 11.50
C CYS A 176 47.73 3.01 10.42
N GLU A 177 48.30 2.63 9.27
CA GLU A 177 48.52 3.51 8.13
C GLU A 177 47.20 4.01 7.49
N SER A 178 47.09 5.34 7.45
CA SER A 178 46.67 6.17 6.30
C SER A 178 45.38 5.84 5.52
N SER A 179 44.19 6.02 6.13
CA SER A 179 43.00 6.42 5.33
C SER A 179 41.88 7.13 6.10
N ALA A 180 42.23 8.01 7.04
CA ALA A 180 41.24 8.79 7.80
C ALA A 180 40.48 9.84 6.96
N ASP A 181 40.95 10.19 5.75
CA ASP A 181 40.36 11.28 4.97
C ASP A 181 39.15 10.89 4.09
N ARG A 182 38.77 9.60 3.98
CA ARG A 182 37.69 9.17 3.08
C ARG A 182 36.33 8.92 3.73
N LYS A 183 36.14 9.28 5.00
CA LYS A 183 34.87 9.03 5.73
C LYS A 183 34.18 10.26 6.31
N LEU A 184 34.65 11.49 6.04
CA LEU A 184 34.06 12.69 6.64
C LEU A 184 32.93 13.37 5.81
N ASN A 185 32.70 12.97 4.56
CA ASN A 185 31.76 13.67 3.65
C ASN A 185 30.47 12.89 3.27
N ASN A 186 29.98 11.98 4.13
CA ASN A 186 28.67 11.36 3.91
C ASN A 186 27.71 11.69 5.07
N PRO A 187 26.62 12.46 4.85
CA PRO A 187 25.71 12.87 5.92
C PRO A 187 24.88 11.70 6.51
N ASN A 188 25.01 10.48 5.99
CA ASN A 188 24.25 9.30 6.43
C ASN A 188 25.09 8.23 7.15
N ILE A 189 26.36 8.48 7.46
CA ILE A 189 27.19 7.56 8.25
C ILE A 189 27.41 8.16 9.65
N SER A 190 26.76 7.57 10.65
CA SER A 190 27.11 7.77 12.06
C SER A 190 28.32 6.89 12.38
N ILE A 191 29.53 7.39 12.10
CA ILE A 191 30.74 6.89 12.78
C ILE A 191 30.74 7.57 14.15
N MET A 192 30.58 6.79 15.21
CA MET A 192 30.70 7.32 16.57
C MET A 192 32.12 7.87 16.78
N PHE A 193 32.20 9.19 16.91
CA PHE A 193 33.37 9.86 17.45
C PHE A 193 33.51 9.49 18.93
N ASN A 194 34.71 9.05 19.29
CA ASN A 194 35.10 8.74 20.66
C ASN A 194 34.82 9.94 21.58
N PHE A 195 33.85 9.82 22.49
CA PHE A 195 33.64 10.81 23.56
C PHE A 195 34.73 10.66 24.62
N GLY A 196 35.97 11.06 24.31
CA GLY A 196 36.99 11.45 25.30
C GLY A 196 37.29 10.46 26.45
N MET A 197 37.02 9.17 26.31
CA MET A 197 37.26 8.18 27.35
C MET A 197 38.65 7.55 27.20
N LYS A 198 39.47 7.62 28.25
CA LYS A 198 40.72 6.84 28.37
C LYS A 198 40.37 5.37 28.58
N LEU A 199 40.96 4.48 27.77
CA LEU A 199 40.86 3.04 27.98
C LEU A 199 41.51 2.63 29.32
N PRO A 200 40.93 1.66 30.06
CA PRO A 200 41.55 1.13 31.27
C PRO A 200 42.93 0.52 31.00
N LYS A 201 43.85 0.60 31.98
CA LYS A 201 45.16 -0.04 31.88
C LYS A 201 45.00 -1.55 31.62
N GLY A 202 45.57 -2.02 30.51
CA GLY A 202 45.56 -3.43 30.11
C GLY A 202 44.61 -3.79 28.97
N VAL A 203 43.78 -2.86 28.49
CA VAL A 203 42.93 -3.08 27.31
C VAL A 203 43.71 -2.70 26.05
N LYS A 204 44.00 -3.68 25.18
CA LYS A 204 44.59 -3.43 23.85
C LYS A 204 43.48 -3.14 22.84
N PRO A 205 43.56 -2.07 22.03
CA PRO A 205 42.63 -1.87 20.94
C PRO A 205 42.81 -2.98 19.90
N ILE A 206 41.69 -3.51 19.39
CA ILE A 206 41.66 -4.33 18.18
C ILE A 206 41.38 -3.39 17.02
N CYS A 207 42.31 -3.31 16.07
CA CYS A 207 42.06 -2.68 14.79
C CYS A 207 41.20 -3.63 13.93
N ILE A 208 40.14 -3.09 13.32
CA ILE A 208 39.39 -3.75 12.24
C ILE A 208 39.81 -3.09 10.94
#